data_AF-A0A3P9HAE1-F1
#
_entry.id   AF-A0A3P9HAE1-F1
#
_cell.length_a   1.000
_cell.length_b   1.000
_cell.length_c   1.000
_cell.angle_alpha   90.00
_cell.angle_beta   90.00
_cell.angle_gamma   90.00
#
_symmetry.space_group_name_H-M   'P 1'
#
loop_
_entity.id
_entity.type
_entity.pdbx_description
1 polymer ?
#
loop_
_entity_poly.entity_id
_entity_poly.type
_entity_poly.pdbx_seq_one_letter_code
_entity_poly.pdbx_strand_id
1 'polypeptide(L)'
;MTVNLSKNGPALTAAYQEVVDGKSSTNWALFTYEGNSNNLRLVEKGDGGLEEVLEELNSGKVMYAFCRVQDPNSGLPKYVLINWTGEGVEDSRKGIYANHMSSVASFLKVNPGGEGPSDQRQTTQTLRL
;
A
#
# COMPACT_ATOMS: atom_id res chain seq x y z
N MET A 1 -12.03 -11.45 -11.77
CA MET A 1 -12.42 -11.12 -10.38
C MET A 1 -11.82 -9.78 -10.01
N THR A 2 -12.52 -8.97 -9.21
CA THR A 2 -12.08 -7.62 -8.83
C THR A 2 -11.79 -7.54 -7.34
N VAL A 3 -10.88 -6.65 -6.97
CA VAL A 3 -10.63 -6.28 -5.57
C VAL A 3 -11.84 -5.51 -5.03
N ASN A 4 -12.23 -5.80 -3.78
CA ASN A 4 -13.22 -5.04 -3.04
C ASN A 4 -12.50 -4.08 -2.08
N LEU A 5 -12.68 -2.79 -2.36
CA LEU A 5 -12.10 -1.68 -1.60
C LEU A 5 -13.15 -0.92 -0.79
N SER A 6 -14.44 -1.23 -0.96
CA SER A 6 -15.54 -0.51 -0.32
C SER A 6 -15.79 -1.01 1.10
N LYS A 7 -15.69 -2.32 1.36
CA LYS A 7 -15.98 -2.92 2.68
C LYS A 7 -15.19 -2.23 3.81
N ASN A 8 -13.89 -2.05 3.60
CA ASN A 8 -12.99 -1.42 4.58
C ASN A 8 -12.53 -0.02 4.13
N GLY A 9 -13.21 0.57 3.15
CA GLY A 9 -12.82 1.83 2.50
C GLY A 9 -12.44 2.95 3.47
N PRO A 10 -13.26 3.24 4.52
CA PRO A 10 -12.92 4.27 5.50
C PRO A 10 -11.59 4.03 6.21
N ALA A 11 -11.29 2.79 6.61
CA ALA A 11 -10.04 2.46 7.29
C ALA A 11 -8.83 2.52 6.34
N LEU A 12 -9.00 2.06 5.10
CA LEU A 12 -7.97 2.14 4.07
C LEU A 12 -7.61 3.61 3.75
N THR A 13 -8.63 4.45 3.57
CA THR A 13 -8.47 5.88 3.28
C THR A 13 -7.86 6.62 4.46
N ALA A 14 -8.29 6.35 5.70
CA ALA A 14 -7.75 7.00 6.88
C ALA A 14 -6.24 6.71 7.04
N ALA A 15 -5.83 5.44 6.91
CA ALA A 15 -4.41 5.07 7.00
C ALA A 15 -3.57 5.68 5.87
N TYR A 16 -4.09 5.70 4.64
CA TYR A 16 -3.44 6.38 3.52
C TYR A 16 -3.25 7.88 3.79
N GLN A 17 -4.30 8.55 4.26
CA GLN A 17 -4.27 9.99 4.55
C GLN A 17 -3.26 10.34 5.63
N GLU A 18 -3.14 9.51 6.67
CA GLU A 18 -2.18 9.73 7.74
C GLU A 18 -0.72 9.65 7.26
N VAL A 19 -0.43 8.81 6.26
CA VAL A 19 0.89 8.75 5.61
C VAL A 19 1.16 9.98 4.73
N VAL A 20 0.12 10.50 4.05
CA VAL A 20 0.25 11.62 3.10
C VAL A 20 0.22 12.99 3.76
N ASP A 21 -0.62 13.19 4.77
CA ASP A 21 -0.79 14.49 5.42
C ASP A 21 0.49 14.96 6.12
N GLY A 22 1.33 14.00 6.51
CA GLY A 22 2.59 14.21 7.18
C GLY A 22 2.49 14.94 8.51
N LYS A 23 1.29 15.06 9.09
CA LYS A 23 1.03 15.68 10.39
C LYS A 23 1.29 14.69 11.52
N SER A 24 1.07 13.40 11.25
CA SER A 24 1.43 12.29 12.13
C SER A 24 2.89 11.86 11.93
N SER A 25 3.45 11.13 12.91
CA SER A 25 4.73 10.43 12.73
C SER A 25 4.59 9.27 11.73
N THR A 26 3.37 8.75 11.54
CA THR A 26 3.10 7.65 10.62
C THR A 26 3.64 7.96 9.23
N ASN A 27 4.48 7.06 8.72
CA ASN A 27 5.13 7.20 7.42
C ASN A 27 4.96 5.96 6.54
N TRP A 28 4.29 4.91 7.02
CA TRP A 28 3.85 3.80 6.19
C TRP A 28 2.52 3.20 6.64
N ALA A 29 1.83 2.53 5.72
CA ALA A 29 0.66 1.71 5.97
C ALA A 29 0.72 0.42 5.13
N LEU A 30 0.37 -0.72 5.73
CA LEU A 30 0.42 -2.05 5.13
C LEU A 30 -0.98 -2.62 5.00
N PHE A 31 -1.29 -3.16 3.82
CA PHE A 31 -2.59 -3.67 3.46
C PHE A 31 -2.50 -5.13 2.98
N THR A 32 -3.53 -5.93 3.23
CA THR A 32 -3.63 -7.30 2.73
C THR A 32 -5.10 -7.72 2.54
N TYR A 33 -5.31 -8.93 2.03
CA TYR A 33 -6.63 -9.51 1.83
C TYR A 33 -7.18 -10.18 3.10
N GLU A 34 -8.49 -10.10 3.30
CA GLU A 34 -9.19 -10.84 4.34
C GLU A 34 -9.34 -12.33 3.95
N GLY A 35 -8.49 -13.18 4.51
CA GLY A 35 -8.55 -14.63 4.30
C GLY A 35 -8.50 -14.97 2.80
N ASN A 36 -9.51 -15.69 2.32
CA ASN A 36 -9.64 -16.08 0.92
C ASN A 36 -10.55 -15.14 0.09
N SER A 37 -10.94 -13.99 0.64
CA SER A 37 -11.77 -13.02 -0.07
C SER A 37 -10.92 -12.00 -0.85
N ASN A 38 -11.56 -11.24 -1.72
CA ASN A 38 -10.95 -10.10 -2.40
C ASN A 38 -11.11 -8.78 -1.64
N ASN A 39 -11.52 -8.82 -0.36
CA ASN A 39 -11.65 -7.62 0.46
C ASN A 39 -10.27 -7.18 0.96
N LEU A 40 -9.85 -5.99 0.58
CA LEU A 40 -8.62 -5.39 1.11
C LEU A 40 -8.89 -4.82 2.50
N ARG A 41 -7.94 -4.95 3.42
CA ARG A 41 -7.99 -4.38 4.76
C ARG A 41 -6.63 -3.78 5.15
N LEU A 42 -6.65 -2.89 6.14
CA LEU A 42 -5.45 -2.49 6.86
C LEU A 42 -4.91 -3.67 7.68
N VAL A 43 -3.60 -3.86 7.64
CA VAL A 43 -2.84 -4.73 8.55
C VAL A 43 -2.34 -3.88 9.69
N GLU A 44 -1.49 -2.92 9.36
CA GLU A 44 -0.75 -2.11 10.34
C GLU A 44 -0.28 -0.80 9.68
N LYS A 45 0.14 0.14 10.51
CA LYS A 45 0.75 1.42 10.12
C LYS A 45 1.75 1.83 11.19
N GLY A 46 2.83 2.49 10.81
CA GLY A 46 3.92 2.82 11.72
C GLY A 46 4.77 3.97 11.24
N ASP A 47 5.85 4.25 11.96
CA ASP A 47 6.78 5.36 11.74
C ASP A 47 8.25 4.96 11.61
N GLY A 48 8.56 3.66 11.60
CA GLY A 48 9.88 3.09 11.34
C GLY A 48 10.24 2.98 9.85
N GLY A 49 9.41 3.49 8.94
CA GLY A 49 9.71 3.57 7.52
C GLY A 49 9.81 2.22 6.81
N LEU A 50 10.68 2.14 5.80
CA LEU A 50 10.82 0.94 4.96
C LEU A 50 11.36 -0.27 5.72
N GLU A 51 12.19 -0.06 6.73
CA GLU A 51 12.81 -1.16 7.51
C GLU A 51 11.73 -1.91 8.30
N GLU A 52 10.88 -1.17 9.03
CA GLU A 52 9.74 -1.74 9.77
C GLU A 52 8.75 -2.44 8.82
N VAL A 53 8.49 -1.85 7.65
CA VAL A 53 7.63 -2.48 6.63
C VAL A 53 8.16 -3.85 6.21
N LEU A 54 9.49 -3.99 6.01
CA LEU A 54 10.10 -5.25 5.58
C LEU A 54 9.97 -6.33 6.66
N GLU A 55 10.04 -5.96 7.94
CA GLU A 55 9.84 -6.88 9.07
C GLU A 55 8.39 -7.40 9.14
N GLU A 56 7.42 -6.57 8.76
CA GLU A 56 5.99 -6.93 8.74
C GLU A 56 5.53 -7.71 7.49
N LEU A 57 6.40 -7.87 6.47
CA LEU A 57 6.06 -8.64 5.28
C LEU A 57 5.91 -10.13 5.59
N ASN A 58 4.82 -10.70 5.10
CA ASN A 58 4.50 -12.11 5.32
C ASN A 58 4.64 -12.93 4.04
N SER A 59 5.44 -14.01 4.10
CA SER A 59 5.69 -14.91 2.95
C SER A 59 4.46 -15.68 2.47
N GLY A 60 3.40 -15.80 3.28
CA GLY A 60 2.16 -16.46 2.90
C GLY A 60 1.08 -15.55 2.30
N LYS A 61 1.38 -14.26 2.07
CA LYS A 61 0.36 -13.27 1.71
C LYS A 61 0.76 -12.39 0.54
N VAL A 62 -0.25 -11.88 -0.15
CA VAL A 62 -0.09 -10.68 -0.99
C VAL A 62 -0.36 -9.46 -0.13
N MET A 63 0.55 -8.50 -0.19
CA MET A 63 0.50 -7.30 0.64
C MET A 63 0.85 -6.07 -0.20
N TYR A 64 0.30 -4.92 0.19
CA TYR A 64 0.62 -3.64 -0.41
C TYR A 64 1.10 -2.70 0.69
N ALA A 65 2.31 -2.17 0.59
CA ALA A 65 2.81 -1.17 1.52
C ALA A 65 2.85 0.20 0.85
N PHE A 66 2.26 1.21 1.47
CA PHE A 66 2.35 2.58 1.01
C PHE A 66 3.21 3.37 1.98
N CYS A 67 4.32 3.92 1.50
CA CYS A 67 5.35 4.54 2.34
C CYS A 67 5.65 5.96 1.86
N ARG A 68 5.78 6.88 2.80
CA ARG A 68 6.39 8.20 2.62
C ARG A 68 7.87 8.10 2.98
N VAL A 69 8.74 8.36 2.00
CA VAL A 69 10.20 8.36 2.17
C VAL A 69 10.76 9.73 1.84
N GLN A 70 11.85 10.12 2.47
CA GLN A 70 12.51 11.38 2.14
C GLN A 70 13.52 11.16 1.02
N ASP A 71 13.48 11.98 -0.03
CA ASP A 71 14.50 11.94 -1.06
C ASP A 71 15.83 12.51 -0.52
N PRO A 72 16.93 11.76 -0.56
CA PRO A 72 18.19 12.20 0.05
C PRO A 72 18.82 13.40 -0.68
N ASN A 73 18.46 13.65 -1.94
CA ASN A 73 19.04 14.75 -2.73
C ASN A 73 18.26 16.06 -2.54
N SER A 74 16.93 15.99 -2.52
CA SER A 74 16.04 17.16 -2.48
C SER A 74 15.41 17.42 -1.11
N GLY A 75 15.44 16.44 -0.19
CA GLY A 75 14.74 16.52 1.10
C GLY A 75 13.20 16.46 0.98
N LEU A 76 12.66 16.36 -0.23
CA LEU A 76 11.23 16.34 -0.48
C LEU A 76 10.63 14.95 -0.21
N PRO A 77 9.39 14.87 0.29
CA PRO A 77 8.71 13.60 0.46
C PRO A 77 8.41 12.96 -0.90
N LYS A 78 8.75 11.68 -1.01
CA LYS A 78 8.37 10.79 -2.10
C LYS A 78 7.48 9.70 -1.55
N TYR A 79 6.61 9.17 -2.40
CA TYR A 79 5.69 8.11 -2.03
C TYR A 79 5.98 6.86 -2.83
N VAL A 80 6.07 5.74 -2.13
CA VAL A 80 6.35 4.43 -2.71
C VAL A 80 5.18 3.51 -2.44
N LEU A 81 4.71 2.83 -3.49
CA LEU A 81 3.78 1.72 -3.35
C LEU A 81 4.53 0.43 -3.63
N ILE A 82 4.70 -0.39 -2.61
CA ILE A 82 5.30 -1.71 -2.70
C ILE A 82 4.20 -2.72 -2.93
N ASN A 83 4.34 -3.52 -3.98
CA ASN A 83 3.54 -4.71 -4.19
C ASN A 83 4.38 -5.93 -3.78
N TRP A 84 3.96 -6.60 -2.71
CA TRP A 84 4.59 -7.80 -2.17
C TRP A 84 3.75 -9.03 -2.49
N THR A 85 4.37 -10.05 -3.07
CA THR A 85 3.78 -11.38 -3.23
C THR A 85 4.69 -12.39 -2.57
N GLY A 86 4.31 -12.86 -1.38
CA GLY A 86 5.08 -13.87 -0.67
C GLY A 86 5.18 -15.20 -1.43
N GLU A 87 6.28 -15.91 -1.22
CA GLU A 87 6.58 -17.19 -1.87
C GLU A 87 5.55 -18.29 -1.60
N GLY A 88 4.92 -18.27 -0.41
CA GLY A 88 3.90 -19.23 0.03
C GLY A 88 2.50 -18.92 -0.50
N VAL A 89 2.32 -17.87 -1.31
CA VAL A 89 1.05 -17.59 -1.98
C VAL A 89 0.81 -18.62 -3.08
N GLU A 90 -0.40 -19.19 -3.10
CA GLU A 90 -0.84 -20.14 -4.13
C GLU A 90 -0.76 -19.54 -5.54
N ASP A 91 -0.12 -20.25 -6.47
CA ASP A 91 0.14 -19.77 -7.84
C ASP A 91 -1.15 -19.40 -8.60
N SER A 92 -2.23 -20.14 -8.39
CA SER A 92 -3.55 -19.89 -9.00
C SER A 92 -4.07 -18.48 -8.66
N ARG A 93 -3.64 -17.90 -7.55
CA ARG A 93 -4.07 -16.58 -7.07
C ARG A 93 -3.13 -15.44 -7.46
N LYS A 94 -1.85 -15.72 -7.72
CA LYS A 94 -0.86 -14.70 -8.12
C LYS A 94 -1.33 -13.91 -9.35
N GLY A 95 -1.90 -14.60 -10.35
CA GLY A 95 -2.45 -13.95 -11.55
C GLY A 95 -3.68 -13.07 -11.28
N ILE A 96 -4.51 -13.43 -10.29
CA ILE A 96 -5.67 -12.62 -9.88
C ILE A 96 -5.19 -11.32 -9.22
N TYR A 97 -4.24 -11.42 -8.28
CA TYR A 97 -3.75 -10.27 -7.53
C TYR A 97 -2.92 -9.29 -8.38
N ALA A 98 -2.24 -9.77 -9.41
CA ALA A 98 -1.58 -8.90 -10.40
C ALA A 98 -2.57 -7.93 -11.07
N ASN A 99 -3.78 -8.41 -11.39
CA ASN A 99 -4.83 -7.59 -11.99
C ASN A 99 -5.46 -6.58 -11.00
N HIS A 100 -5.30 -6.79 -9.69
CA HIS A 100 -5.81 -5.87 -8.67
C HIS A 100 -4.91 -4.64 -8.47
N MET A 101 -3.63 -4.71 -8.86
CA MET A 101 -2.64 -3.67 -8.59
C MET A 101 -3.08 -2.29 -9.09
N SER A 102 -3.63 -2.20 -10.29
CA SER A 102 -4.08 -0.93 -10.88
C SER A 102 -5.24 -0.32 -10.09
N SER A 103 -6.19 -1.14 -9.62
CA SER A 103 -7.32 -0.71 -8.79
C SER A 103 -6.85 -0.24 -7.41
N VAL A 104 -5.92 -0.96 -6.77
CA VAL A 104 -5.36 -0.58 -5.47
C VAL A 104 -4.55 0.72 -5.59
N ALA A 105 -3.66 0.81 -6.59
CA ALA A 105 -2.87 2.02 -6.83
C ALA A 105 -3.75 3.22 -7.13
N SER A 106 -4.80 3.05 -7.96
CA SER A 106 -5.77 4.10 -8.25
C SER A 106 -6.53 4.54 -6.99
N PHE A 107 -7.04 3.60 -6.19
CA PHE A 107 -7.77 3.93 -4.97
C PHE A 107 -6.92 4.73 -3.97
N LEU A 108 -5.66 4.33 -3.80
CA LEU A 108 -4.73 5.05 -2.92
C LEU A 108 -4.40 6.43 -3.53
N LYS A 109 -4.15 6.56 -4.83
CA LYS A 109 -3.91 7.86 -5.49
C LYS A 109 -5.12 8.81 -5.47
N VAL A 110 -6.34 8.29 -5.65
CA VAL A 110 -7.57 9.06 -5.91
C VAL A 110 -8.26 9.58 -4.63
N ASN A 111 -7.83 9.18 -3.43
CA ASN A 111 -8.41 9.67 -2.18
C ASN A 111 -7.58 10.72 -1.41
N PRO A 112 -7.53 11.98 -1.91
CA PRO A 112 -7.08 13.15 -1.17
C PRO A 112 -8.22 14.17 -1.01
N GLY A 113 -9.46 13.73 -0.75
CA GLY A 113 -10.59 14.68 -0.64
C GLY A 113 -10.66 15.69 -1.81
N GLY A 114 -10.60 15.22 -3.06
CA GLY A 114 -10.86 16.05 -4.25
C GLY A 114 -9.64 16.50 -5.06
N GLU A 115 -8.50 16.86 -4.46
CA GLU A 115 -7.32 17.32 -5.21
C GLU A 115 -6.04 16.90 -4.48
N GLY A 116 -5.46 15.78 -4.91
CA GLY A 116 -4.12 15.40 -4.51
C GLY A 116 -3.15 16.21 -5.35
N PRO A 117 -1.97 16.58 -4.85
CA PRO A 117 -1.00 17.30 -5.66
C PRO A 117 -0.69 16.43 -6.89
N SER A 118 -1.05 16.93 -8.07
CA SER A 118 -0.84 16.29 -9.36
C SER A 118 0.63 15.96 -9.64
N ASP A 119 1.54 16.44 -8.79
CA ASP A 119 2.99 16.28 -8.85
C ASP A 119 3.58 15.24 -7.89
N GLN A 120 2.78 14.57 -7.05
CA GLN A 120 3.28 13.45 -6.24
C GLN A 120 3.53 12.23 -7.12
N ARG A 121 4.78 12.10 -7.62
CA ARG A 121 5.24 10.92 -8.36
C ARG A 121 5.31 9.72 -7.42
N GLN A 122 4.17 9.03 -7.24
CA GLN A 122 4.15 7.72 -6.61
C GLN A 122 4.90 6.73 -7.52
N THR A 123 5.96 6.13 -6.99
CA THR A 123 6.71 5.08 -7.69
C THR A 123 6.22 3.73 -7.20
N THR A 124 5.81 2.86 -8.12
CA THR A 124 5.44 1.47 -7.80
C THR A 124 6.68 0.60 -7.87
N GLN A 125 7.00 -0.11 -6.79
CA GLN A 125 8.03 -1.15 -6.80
C GLN A 125 7.38 -2.51 -6.55
N THR A 126 7.70 -3.48 -7.40
CA THR A 126 7.29 -4.87 -7.18
C THR A 126 8.46 -5.60 -6.56
N LEU A 127 8.29 -6.06 -5.32
CA LEU A 127 9.26 -6.93 -4.67
C LEU A 127 8.83 -8.38 -4.91
N ARG A 128 9.71 -9.16 -5.52
CA ARG A 128 9.62 -10.61 -5.64
C ARG A 128 10.90 -11.16 -5.01
N LEU A 129 10.77 -11.98 -3.97
CA LEU A 129 11.85 -12.89 -3.59
C LEU A 129 11.80 -14.11 -4.50
#